data_AF-A0A6M0CDS9-F1
#
_entry.id   AF-A0A6M0CDS9-F1
#
_cell.length_a   1.000
_cell.length_b   1.000
_cell.length_c   1.000
_cell.angle_alpha   90.00
_cell.angle_beta   90.00
_cell.angle_gamma   90.00
#
_symmetry.space_group_name_H-M   'P 1'
#
loop_
_entity.id
_entity.type
_entity.pdbx_description
1 polymer ?
#
loop_
_entity_poly.entity_id
_entity_poly.type
_entity_poly.pdbx_seq_one_letter_code
_entity_poly.pdbx_strand_id
1 'polypeptide(L)'
;SLGTGNMLDVAYMGVHICQMTGIKEIDACYQMVTWNGAKTLGVEDGYGIKVGNPGNLIVLDADSCFNAVRKRATVKYVFCQAKLLAETIPKTIKFTSFT
;
A
#
# COMPACT_ATOMS: atom_id res chain seq x y z
N SER A 1 -19.97 8.41 -1.51
CA SER A 1 -18.76 8.93 -0.84
C SER A 1 -17.58 8.71 -1.76
N LEU A 2 -16.64 9.66 -1.88
CA LEU A 2 -15.47 9.56 -2.78
C LEU A 2 -14.28 8.79 -2.17
N GLY A 3 -14.22 8.66 -0.84
CA GLY A 3 -13.13 7.97 -0.14
C GLY A 3 -13.40 6.48 0.08
N THR A 4 -12.40 5.65 -0.22
CA THR A 4 -12.42 4.18 -0.05
C THR A 4 -11.61 3.69 1.16
N GLY A 5 -10.84 4.59 1.80
CA GLY A 5 -9.92 4.24 2.89
C GLY A 5 -8.58 3.65 2.45
N ASN A 6 -8.29 3.62 1.14
CA ASN A 6 -7.01 3.13 0.62
C ASN A 6 -5.91 4.21 0.65
N MET A 7 -4.88 4.01 1.47
CA MET A 7 -3.77 4.95 1.60
C MET A 7 -2.92 5.09 0.34
N LEU A 8 -2.91 4.09 -0.56
CA LEU A 8 -2.24 4.22 -1.86
C LEU A 8 -2.95 5.23 -2.77
N ASP A 9 -4.26 5.40 -2.65
CA ASP A 9 -5.00 6.43 -3.41
C ASP A 9 -4.63 7.83 -2.91
N VAL A 10 -4.42 7.99 -1.59
CA VAL A 10 -3.97 9.24 -0.98
C VAL A 10 -2.54 9.57 -1.42
N ALA A 11 -1.63 8.59 -1.38
CA ALA A 11 -0.25 8.77 -1.85
C ALA A 11 -0.21 9.10 -3.36
N TYR A 12 -1.00 8.39 -4.17
CA TYR A 12 -1.13 8.63 -5.60
C TYR A 12 -1.61 10.06 -5.89
N MET A 13 -2.63 10.53 -5.17
CA MET A 13 -3.11 11.90 -5.31
C MET A 13 -2.03 12.92 -4.87
N GLY A 14 -1.32 12.64 -3.77
CA GLY A 14 -0.22 13.48 -3.29
C GLY A 14 0.91 13.65 -4.33
N VAL A 15 1.28 12.57 -5.02
CA VAL A 15 2.25 12.61 -6.13
C VAL A 15 1.87 13.66 -7.18
N HIS A 16 0.60 13.69 -7.60
CA HIS A 16 0.13 14.61 -8.64
C HIS A 16 0.00 16.05 -8.15
N ILE A 17 -0.61 16.26 -6.97
CA ILE A 17 -0.88 17.60 -6.45
C ILE A 17 0.42 18.31 -6.06
N CYS A 18 1.37 17.58 -5.48
CA CYS A 18 2.66 18.14 -5.06
C CYS A 18 3.72 18.13 -6.16
N GLN A 19 3.37 17.71 -7.39
CA GLN A 19 4.29 17.59 -8.54
C GLN A 19 5.49 16.66 -8.27
N MET A 20 5.32 15.69 -7.37
CA MET A 20 6.32 14.73 -6.90
C MET A 20 6.44 13.51 -7.83
N THR A 21 6.65 13.75 -9.13
CA THR A 21 6.55 12.73 -10.20
C THR A 21 7.85 11.98 -10.51
N GLY A 22 8.97 12.36 -9.88
CA GLY A 22 10.23 11.64 -9.97
C GLY A 22 10.21 10.31 -9.20
N ILE A 23 11.06 9.36 -9.59
CA ILE A 23 11.13 8.02 -8.94
C ILE A 23 11.35 8.12 -7.42
N LYS A 24 12.30 8.96 -7.00
CA LYS A 24 12.61 9.18 -5.57
C LYS A 24 11.47 9.87 -4.83
N GLU A 25 10.73 10.74 -5.51
CA GLU A 25 9.64 11.50 -4.92
C GLU A 25 8.42 10.61 -4.73
N ILE A 26 8.12 9.74 -5.69
CA ILE A 26 7.08 8.71 -5.56
C ILE A 26 7.40 7.75 -4.40
N ASP A 27 8.66 7.34 -4.26
CA ASP A 27 9.07 6.54 -3.10
C ASP A 27 8.88 7.31 -1.78
N ALA A 28 9.23 8.59 -1.74
CA ALA A 28 8.94 9.45 -0.59
C ALA A 28 7.44 9.54 -0.28
N CYS A 29 6.56 9.60 -1.29
CA CYS A 29 5.12 9.53 -1.10
C CYS A 29 4.64 8.21 -0.51
N TYR A 30 5.27 7.09 -0.88
CA TYR A 30 5.01 5.80 -0.26
C TYR A 30 5.45 5.77 1.22
N GLN A 31 6.64 6.32 1.51
CA GLN A 31 7.17 6.46 2.86
C GLN A 31 6.26 7.32 3.76
N MET A 32 5.65 8.38 3.20
CA MET A 32 4.68 9.24 3.89
C MET A 32 3.49 8.47 4.46
N VAL A 33 2.98 7.48 3.73
CA VAL A 33 1.81 6.68 4.14
C VAL A 33 2.17 5.41 4.92
N THR A 34 3.45 5.23 5.27
CA THR A 34 3.97 4.06 5.99
C THR A 34 4.84 4.51 7.17
N TRP A 35 6.18 4.51 7.02
CA TRP A 35 7.12 4.79 8.10
C TRP A 35 7.01 6.21 8.65
N ASN A 36 6.87 7.21 7.79
CA ASN A 36 6.72 8.59 8.27
C ASN A 36 5.38 8.78 8.99
N GLY A 37 4.32 8.09 8.58
CA GLY A 37 3.04 8.06 9.30
C GLY A 37 3.18 7.44 10.70
N ALA A 38 3.90 6.32 10.82
CA ALA A 38 4.20 5.69 12.11
C ALA A 38 5.00 6.62 13.02
N LYS A 39 5.99 7.32 12.47
CA LYS A 39 6.78 8.33 13.18
C LYS A 39 5.93 9.50 13.65
N THR A 40 5.04 10.03 12.82
CA THR A 40 4.12 11.10 13.22
C THR A 40 3.21 10.68 14.38
N LEU A 41 2.83 9.41 14.44
CA LEU A 41 1.99 8.86 15.51
C LEU A 41 2.78 8.43 16.75
N GLY A 42 4.11 8.44 16.71
CA GLY A 42 4.96 7.96 17.81
C GLY A 42 4.84 6.45 18.07
N VAL A 43 4.49 5.67 17.05
CA VAL A 43 4.32 4.20 17.13
C VAL A 43 5.46 3.46 16.41
N GLU A 44 6.62 4.09 16.30
CA GLU A 44 7.80 3.50 15.66
C GLU A 44 8.25 2.21 16.36
N ASP A 45 8.06 2.16 17.68
CA ASP A 45 8.33 0.99 18.51
C ASP A 45 7.36 -0.15 18.15
N GLY A 46 7.90 -1.17 17.47
CA GLY A 46 7.12 -2.31 16.98
C GLY A 46 6.54 -2.14 15.57
N TYR A 47 6.77 -1.01 14.90
CA TYR A 47 6.38 -0.81 13.50
C TYR A 47 7.46 -1.27 12.52
N GLY A 48 7.03 -1.87 11.41
CA GLY A 48 7.91 -2.33 10.34
C GLY A 48 8.26 -3.82 10.42
N ILE A 49 8.87 -4.32 9.34
CA ILE A 49 9.19 -5.74 9.17
C ILE A 49 10.58 -6.03 9.77
N LYS A 50 10.59 -6.38 11.06
CA LYS A 50 11.82 -6.69 11.81
C LYS A 50 11.56 -7.83 12.79
N VAL A 51 12.57 -8.67 13.01
CA VAL A 51 12.52 -9.71 14.04
C VAL A 51 12.23 -9.08 15.41
N GLY A 52 11.24 -9.64 16.12
CA GLY A 52 10.79 -9.15 17.42
C GLY A 52 9.59 -8.21 17.36
N ASN A 53 9.28 -7.62 16.19
CA ASN A 53 8.06 -6.83 16.03
C ASN A 53 6.81 -7.72 15.94
N PRO A 54 5.62 -7.22 16.31
CA PRO A 54 4.36 -7.89 16.04
C PRO A 54 4.19 -8.23 14.55
N GLY A 55 3.53 -9.34 14.25
CA GLY A 55 3.22 -9.78 12.88
C GLY A 55 2.12 -8.94 12.20
N ASN A 56 2.33 -7.63 12.11
CA ASN A 56 1.44 -6.67 11.48
C ASN A 56 2.01 -6.29 10.11
N LEU A 57 1.40 -6.79 9.03
CA LEU A 57 1.87 -6.52 7.67
C LEU A 57 0.76 -6.65 6.65
N ILE A 58 0.96 -6.02 5.50
CA ILE A 58 0.12 -6.20 4.32
C ILE A 58 0.96 -6.72 3.16
N VAL A 59 0.33 -7.47 2.27
CA VAL A 59 0.94 -7.95 1.03
C VAL A 59 0.26 -7.26 -0.14
N LEU A 60 1.03 -6.52 -0.93
CA LEU A 60 0.55 -5.80 -2.11
C LEU A 60 0.82 -6.60 -3.38
N ASP A 61 -0.06 -6.48 -4.38
CA ASP A 61 0.17 -7.00 -5.74
C ASP A 61 1.11 -6.10 -6.56
N ALA A 62 2.33 -5.92 -6.05
CA ALA A 62 3.36 -5.11 -6.67
C ALA A 62 4.75 -5.66 -6.37
N ASP A 63 5.69 -5.39 -7.27
CA ASP A 63 7.10 -5.79 -7.18
C ASP A 63 7.98 -4.71 -6.48
N SER A 64 7.42 -3.53 -6.21
CA SER A 64 8.14 -2.37 -5.71
C SER A 64 7.19 -1.31 -5.15
N CYS A 65 7.68 -0.46 -4.24
CA CYS A 65 6.94 0.69 -3.72
C CYS A 65 6.46 1.62 -4.84
N PHE A 66 7.33 1.86 -5.83
CA PHE A 66 6.99 2.65 -7.02
C PHE A 66 5.78 2.07 -7.76
N ASN A 67 5.81 0.77 -8.09
CA ASN A 67 4.69 0.13 -8.79
C ASN A 67 3.45 0.02 -7.90
N ALA A 68 3.61 -0.09 -6.58
CA ALA A 68 2.49 -0.07 -5.65
C ALA A 68 1.69 1.24 -5.74
N VAL A 69 2.38 2.39 -5.73
CA VAL A 69 1.73 3.71 -5.91
C VAL A 69 1.21 3.87 -7.34
N ARG A 70 2.06 3.64 -8.34
CA ARG A 70 1.72 3.83 -9.77
C ARG A 70 0.48 3.03 -10.19
N LYS A 71 0.39 1.76 -9.79
CA LYS A 71 -0.71 0.87 -10.17
C LYS A 71 -1.88 0.90 -9.19
N ARG A 72 -1.76 1.63 -8.07
CA ARG A 72 -2.68 1.54 -6.92
C ARG A 72 -2.93 0.08 -6.57
N ALA A 73 -1.82 -0.61 -6.25
CA ALA A 73 -1.79 -2.06 -6.14
C ALA A 73 -2.83 -2.59 -5.15
N THR A 74 -3.43 -3.72 -5.50
CA THR A 74 -4.39 -4.40 -4.64
C THR A 74 -3.70 -4.97 -3.42
N VAL A 75 -4.29 -4.78 -2.24
CA VAL A 75 -3.88 -5.45 -1.00
C VAL A 75 -4.39 -6.89 -1.05
N LYS A 76 -3.50 -7.86 -1.27
CA LYS A 76 -3.86 -9.29 -1.32
C LYS A 76 -4.15 -9.86 0.06
N TYR A 77 -3.31 -9.52 1.04
CA TYR A 77 -3.42 -10.06 2.40
C TYR A 77 -3.19 -8.97 3.43
N VAL A 78 -3.94 -9.03 4.52
CA VAL A 78 -3.76 -8.20 5.71
C VAL A 78 -3.57 -9.11 6.91
N PHE A 79 -2.44 -8.96 7.59
CA PHE A 79 -2.13 -9.66 8.83
C PHE A 79 -2.06 -8.69 9.99
N CYS A 80 -2.64 -9.07 11.12
CA CYS A 80 -2.52 -8.38 12.39
C CYS A 80 -2.21 -9.40 13.49
N GLN A 81 -1.17 -9.14 14.28
CA GLN A 81 -0.69 -10.05 15.32
C GLN A 81 -0.50 -11.48 14.79
N ALA A 82 0.09 -11.60 13.60
CA ALA A 82 0.32 -12.86 12.90
C ALA A 82 -0.95 -13.66 12.53
N LYS A 83 -2.13 -13.03 12.54
CA LYS A 83 -3.39 -13.63 12.07
C LYS A 83 -3.84 -12.98 10.78
N LEU A 84 -4.30 -13.78 9.82
CA LEU A 84 -4.91 -13.30 8.59
C LEU A 84 -6.26 -12.65 8.93
N LEU A 85 -6.41 -11.36 8.64
CA LEU A 85 -7.65 -10.62 8.86
C LEU A 85 -8.48 -10.46 7.59
N ALA A 86 -7.83 -10.25 6.45
CA ALA A 86 -8.49 -10.05 5.17
C ALA A 86 -7.66 -10.63 4.03
N GLU A 87 -8.35 -11.22 3.08
CA GLU A 87 -7.82 -11.68 1.81
C GLU A 87 -8.63 -11.05 0.68
N THR A 88 -7.94 -10.56 -0.35
CA THR A 88 -8.58 -10.04 -1.56
C THR A 88 -8.17 -10.89 -2.76
N ILE A 89 -9.15 -11.47 -3.43
CA ILE A 89 -8.96 -12.21 -4.67
C ILE A 89 -8.91 -11.19 -5.83
N PRO A 90 -7.80 -11.12 -6.60
CA PRO A 90 -7.69 -10.22 -7.75
C PRO A 90 -8.82 -10.44 -8.76
N LYS A 91 -9.22 -9.37 -9.47
CA LYS A 91 -10.29 -9.43 -10.47
C LYS A 91 -10.00 -10.52 -11.52
N THR A 92 -10.92 -11.46 -11.64
CA THR A 92 -10.92 -12.45 -12.73
C THR A 92 -11.58 -11.85 -13.96
N ILE A 93 -10.88 -11.83 -15.09
CA ILE A 93 -11.42 -11.37 -16.38
C ILE A 93 -11.77 -12.61 -17.20
N LYS A 94 -13.04 -12.72 -17.62
CA LYS A 94 -13.49 -13.73 -18.59
C LYS A 94 -13.55 -13.09 -19.97
N PHE A 95 -12.77 -13.60 -20.90
CA PHE A 95 -12.86 -13.20 -22.30
C PHE A 95 -13.86 -14.12 -23.00
N THR A 96 -14.93 -13.56 -23.56
CA THR A 96 -15.84 -14.28 -24.46
C THR A 96 -15.31 -14.14 -25.88
N SER A 97 -15.06 -15.27 -26.54
CA SER A 97 -14.69 -15.30 -27.95
C SER A 97 -15.86 -14.82 -28.81
N PHE A 98 -15.62 -13.81 -29.64
CA PHE A 98 -16.53 -13.41 -30.71
C PHE A 98 -16.27 -14.36 -31.89
N THR A 99 -17.27 -15.19 -32.22
CA THR A 99 -17.35 -15.93 -33.49
C THR A 99 -18.24 -15.13 -34.43
#